data_AF-A0A7Y1UI43-F1
#
_entry.id   AF-A0A7Y1UI43-F1
#
_cell.length_a   1.000
_cell.length_b   1.000
_cell.length_c   1.000
_cell.angle_alpha   90.00
_cell.angle_beta   90.00
_cell.angle_gamma   90.00
#
_symmetry.space_group_name_H-M   'P 1'
#
loop_
_entity.id
_entity.type
_entity.pdbx_description
1 polymer ?
#
loop_
_entity_poly.entity_id
_entity_poly.type
_entity_poly.pdbx_seq_one_letter_code
_entity_poly.pdbx_strand_id
1 'polypeptide(L)'
;MRFLPALILTLALAVPAGAAPLAGNEILAALQSRLETGGEVEDLVDQLDDLGLDELKQLHLDFERAWLRVREAYLAAFESEAKVQNSGEAKQANAKRVDTLRNDFHRVRSMSEGPMKEALKKVSAPAMKALRELLLPTPAQIVAAAGEPLRKQRQAARTLAAFRDGLLTAMVSIEESNSVALLEAAETATAEDYSGLAREGIRIMRANRAAAVKDEVPEAERLGVEELNTMRLLAGLPALALDARLCDASRGHSQDMHEHKFFAHTSPLDGKTTPADRARLAGTTGGGENIYVGSDSPKAANKGWFFSPGHHKNMFHRGYRRVGMGNHGKHWTQMFGGRSG
;
A
#
# COMPACT_ATOMS: atom_id res chain seq x y z
N MET A 1 19.56 -26.11 9.26
CA MET A 1 18.58 -27.11 8.76
C MET A 1 17.55 -27.37 9.86
N ARG A 2 16.44 -26.64 9.86
CA ARG A 2 15.24 -27.00 10.61
C ARG A 2 14.20 -27.42 9.58
N PHE A 3 14.02 -28.73 9.42
CA PHE A 3 12.92 -29.29 8.65
C PHE A 3 11.62 -28.90 9.36
N LEU A 4 10.87 -27.94 8.83
CA LEU A 4 9.43 -27.87 9.12
C LEU A 4 8.77 -29.07 8.43
N PRO A 5 7.83 -29.76 9.07
CA PRO A 5 7.16 -30.89 8.45
C PRO A 5 6.45 -30.41 7.19
N ALA A 6 6.40 -31.26 6.17
CA ALA A 6 5.50 -31.09 5.04
C ALA A 6 4.13 -30.71 5.63
N LEU A 7 3.60 -29.56 5.22
CA LEU A 7 2.21 -29.21 5.48
C LEU A 7 1.39 -30.20 4.66
N ILE A 8 1.27 -31.44 5.13
CA ILE A 8 0.20 -32.33 4.77
C ILE A 8 -1.00 -31.63 5.37
N LEU A 9 -1.60 -30.75 4.58
CA LEU A 9 -2.87 -30.18 4.88
C LEU A 9 -3.89 -31.29 4.67
N THR A 10 -3.93 -32.26 5.58
CA THR A 10 -5.14 -33.06 5.71
C THR A 10 -6.15 -32.10 6.31
N LEU A 11 -7.04 -31.57 5.45
CA LEU A 11 -8.40 -31.30 5.85
C LEU A 11 -8.89 -32.60 6.50
N ALA A 12 -8.73 -32.72 7.82
CA ALA A 12 -9.21 -33.86 8.58
C ALA A 12 -10.73 -33.76 8.60
N LEU A 13 -11.35 -34.05 7.47
CA LEU A 13 -12.78 -34.11 7.29
C LEU A 13 -13.19 -35.49 7.79
N ALA A 14 -13.81 -35.51 8.96
CA ALA A 14 -14.46 -36.70 9.46
C ALA A 14 -15.68 -36.97 8.56
N VAL A 15 -15.49 -37.74 7.48
CA VAL A 15 -16.61 -38.26 6.69
C VAL A 15 -17.21 -39.43 7.48
N PRO A 16 -18.47 -39.37 7.94
CA PRO A 16 -19.10 -40.51 8.58
C PRO A 16 -19.22 -41.65 7.56
N ALA A 17 -18.71 -42.83 7.90
CA ALA A 17 -18.76 -44.00 7.04
C ALA A 17 -20.23 -44.43 6.81
N GLY A 18 -20.71 -44.33 5.57
CA GLY A 18 -21.99 -44.92 5.13
C GLY A 18 -23.05 -43.98 4.55
N ALA A 19 -22.83 -42.67 4.47
CA ALA A 19 -23.70 -41.75 3.74
C ALA A 19 -23.27 -41.63 2.26
N ALA A 20 -24.23 -41.47 1.34
CA ALA A 20 -23.92 -41.01 -0.02
C ALA A 20 -23.11 -39.70 0.08
N PRO A 21 -22.07 -39.48 -0.75
CA PRO A 21 -21.33 -38.24 -0.69
C PRO A 21 -22.31 -37.08 -0.95
N LEU A 22 -22.54 -36.24 0.05
CA LEU A 22 -23.19 -34.95 -0.16
C LEU A 22 -22.32 -34.19 -1.19
N ALA A 23 -22.93 -33.47 -2.13
CA ALA A 23 -22.19 -32.72 -3.16
C ALA A 23 -21.09 -31.81 -2.55
N GLY A 24 -21.31 -31.27 -1.34
CA GLY A 24 -20.29 -30.54 -0.58
C GLY A 24 -19.02 -31.33 -0.25
N ASN A 25 -19.10 -32.66 -0.04
CA ASN A 25 -17.92 -33.50 0.20
C ASN A 25 -17.07 -33.66 -1.07
N GLU A 26 -17.70 -33.71 -2.25
CA GLU A 26 -16.99 -33.78 -3.53
C GLU A 26 -16.26 -32.47 -3.81
N ILE A 27 -16.91 -31.33 -3.53
CA ILE A 27 -16.29 -30.00 -3.62
C ILE A 27 -15.07 -29.90 -2.68
N LEU A 28 -15.17 -30.38 -1.44
CA LEU A 28 -14.05 -30.40 -0.50
C LEU A 28 -12.90 -31.31 -0.95
N ALA A 29 -13.21 -32.47 -1.53
CA ALA A 29 -12.20 -33.37 -2.08
C ALA A 29 -11.49 -32.75 -3.30
N ALA A 30 -12.24 -32.07 -4.16
CA ALA A 30 -11.68 -31.34 -5.30
C ALA A 30 -10.82 -30.16 -4.83
N LEU A 31 -11.26 -29.41 -3.82
CA LEU A 31 -10.49 -28.33 -3.20
C LEU A 31 -9.17 -28.85 -2.62
N GLN A 32 -9.18 -30.00 -1.94
CA GLN A 32 -7.96 -30.66 -1.47
C GLN A 32 -7.00 -30.96 -2.62
N SER A 33 -7.51 -31.47 -3.74
CA SER A 33 -6.69 -31.72 -4.93
C SER A 33 -6.11 -30.43 -5.51
N ARG A 34 -6.86 -29.32 -5.53
CA ARG A 34 -6.38 -28.01 -5.95
C ARG A 34 -5.24 -27.50 -5.06
N LEU A 35 -5.33 -27.70 -3.75
CA LEU A 35 -4.28 -27.32 -2.80
C LEU A 35 -2.97 -28.12 -3.01
N GLU A 36 -3.07 -29.39 -3.37
CA GLU A 36 -1.91 -30.25 -3.63
C GLU A 36 -1.25 -29.93 -4.97
N THR A 37 -2.05 -29.60 -5.98
CA THR A 37 -1.61 -29.34 -7.34
C THR A 37 -1.31 -27.86 -7.62
N GLY A 38 -1.75 -26.96 -6.74
CA GLY A 38 -1.68 -25.51 -6.94
C GLY A 38 -2.67 -24.98 -7.98
N GLY A 39 -3.82 -25.65 -8.15
CA GLY A 39 -4.86 -25.25 -9.09
C GLY A 39 -5.77 -24.14 -8.56
N GLU A 40 -6.48 -23.50 -9.48
CA GLU A 40 -7.49 -22.49 -9.17
C GLU A 40 -8.83 -23.12 -8.73
N VAL A 41 -9.77 -22.30 -8.24
CA VAL A 41 -11.01 -22.78 -7.59
C VAL A 41 -12.29 -22.17 -8.17
N GLU A 42 -12.22 -21.40 -9.26
CA GLU A 42 -13.42 -20.76 -9.84
C GLU A 42 -14.48 -21.81 -10.23
N ASP A 43 -14.06 -22.95 -10.78
CA ASP A 43 -14.94 -24.06 -11.12
C ASP A 43 -15.63 -24.69 -9.90
N LEU A 44 -14.95 -24.67 -8.74
CA LEU A 44 -15.53 -25.14 -7.48
C LEU A 44 -16.45 -24.10 -6.85
N VAL A 45 -16.17 -22.81 -7.05
CA VAL A 45 -17.03 -21.71 -6.60
C VAL A 45 -18.33 -21.72 -7.39
N ASP A 46 -18.30 -21.94 -8.70
CA ASP A 46 -19.50 -22.04 -9.54
C ASP A 46 -20.41 -23.18 -9.08
N GLN A 47 -19.85 -24.31 -8.62
CA GLN A 47 -20.62 -25.45 -8.10
C GLN A 47 -21.35 -25.14 -6.78
N LEU A 48 -20.99 -24.08 -6.07
CA LEU A 48 -21.66 -23.70 -4.82
C LEU A 48 -23.08 -23.20 -5.08
N ASP A 49 -23.36 -22.64 -6.27
CA ASP A 49 -24.68 -22.13 -6.65
C ASP A 49 -25.72 -23.25 -6.80
N ASP A 50 -25.27 -24.48 -7.01
CA ASP A 50 -26.14 -25.66 -7.13
C ASP A 50 -26.51 -26.27 -5.76
N LEU A 51 -25.91 -25.81 -4.66
CA LEU A 51 -26.13 -26.34 -3.32
C LEU A 51 -27.29 -25.64 -2.60
N GLY A 52 -28.01 -26.40 -1.77
CA GLY A 52 -28.99 -25.82 -0.85
C GLY A 52 -28.32 -25.01 0.27
N LEU A 53 -29.01 -24.01 0.81
CA LEU A 53 -28.47 -23.14 1.87
C LEU A 53 -28.00 -23.92 3.13
N ASP A 54 -28.69 -24.98 3.51
CA ASP A 54 -28.29 -25.80 4.67
C ASP A 54 -27.02 -26.62 4.38
N GLU A 55 -26.83 -27.06 3.13
CA GLU A 55 -25.60 -27.71 2.69
C GLU A 55 -24.43 -26.72 2.67
N LEU A 56 -24.65 -25.51 2.15
CA LEU A 56 -23.65 -24.43 2.16
C LEU A 56 -23.22 -24.05 3.59
N LYS A 57 -24.17 -23.97 4.53
CA LYS A 57 -23.85 -23.70 5.95
C LYS A 57 -23.01 -24.81 6.57
N GLN A 58 -23.33 -26.06 6.30
CA GLN A 58 -22.56 -27.20 6.80
C GLN A 58 -21.15 -27.20 6.21
N LEU A 59 -21.04 -27.01 4.89
CA LEU A 59 -19.78 -26.86 4.17
C LEU A 59 -18.92 -25.72 4.75
N HIS A 60 -19.52 -24.57 5.01
CA HIS A 60 -18.84 -23.43 5.64
C HIS A 60 -18.30 -23.78 7.03
N LEU A 61 -19.09 -24.42 7.88
CA LEU A 61 -18.64 -24.82 9.22
C LEU A 61 -17.44 -25.78 9.18
N ASP A 62 -17.46 -26.73 8.24
CA ASP A 62 -16.38 -27.72 8.07
C ASP A 62 -15.12 -27.08 7.48
N PHE A 63 -15.30 -26.11 6.59
CA PHE A 63 -14.23 -25.36 5.93
C PHE A 63 -13.55 -24.33 6.85
N GLU A 64 -14.30 -23.56 7.64
CA GLU A 64 -13.78 -22.39 8.37
C GLU A 64 -12.62 -22.71 9.31
N ARG A 65 -12.68 -23.85 10.02
CA ARG A 65 -11.59 -24.26 10.92
C ARG A 65 -10.29 -24.55 10.16
N ALA A 66 -10.40 -25.19 8.99
CA ALA A 66 -9.26 -25.48 8.15
C ALA A 66 -8.66 -24.18 7.59
N TRP A 67 -9.52 -23.31 7.06
CA TRP A 67 -9.14 -21.98 6.56
C TRP A 67 -8.34 -21.18 7.58
N LEU A 68 -8.89 -20.96 8.78
CA LEU A 68 -8.24 -20.19 9.82
C LEU A 68 -6.86 -20.76 10.16
N ARG A 69 -6.75 -22.08 10.30
CA ARG A 69 -5.48 -22.74 10.60
C ARG A 69 -4.43 -22.51 9.51
N VAL A 70 -4.80 -22.62 8.23
CA VAL A 70 -3.87 -22.40 7.11
C VAL A 70 -3.44 -20.95 7.05
N ARG A 71 -4.40 -20.03 7.16
CA ARG A 71 -4.17 -18.59 7.13
C ARG A 71 -3.18 -18.18 8.22
N GLU A 72 -3.42 -18.57 9.47
CA GLU A 72 -2.56 -18.20 10.60
C GLU A 72 -1.16 -18.83 10.47
N ALA A 73 -1.07 -20.09 10.02
CA ALA A 73 0.23 -20.75 9.80
C ALA A 73 1.03 -20.05 8.70
N TYR A 74 0.39 -19.69 7.59
CA TYR A 74 1.01 -18.95 6.51
C TYR A 74 1.46 -17.55 6.96
N LEU A 75 0.59 -16.78 7.61
CA LEU A 75 0.91 -15.43 8.07
C LEU A 75 2.07 -15.45 9.09
N ALA A 76 2.11 -16.42 10.00
CA ALA A 76 3.22 -16.58 10.93
C ALA A 76 4.54 -16.93 10.20
N ALA A 77 4.49 -17.78 9.18
CA ALA A 77 5.67 -18.10 8.36
C ALA A 77 6.15 -16.90 7.54
N PHE A 78 5.21 -16.16 6.94
CA PHE A 78 5.49 -14.92 6.22
C PHE A 78 6.12 -13.87 7.14
N GLU A 79 5.58 -13.69 8.35
CA GLU A 79 6.12 -12.77 9.36
C GLU A 79 7.55 -13.14 9.76
N SER A 80 7.79 -14.41 10.07
CA SER A 80 9.13 -14.91 10.40
C SER A 80 10.12 -14.58 9.30
N GLU A 81 9.71 -14.70 8.05
CA GLU A 81 10.57 -14.50 6.90
C GLU A 81 10.81 -13.03 6.58
N ALA A 82 9.77 -12.19 6.66
CA ALA A 82 9.89 -10.73 6.61
C ALA A 82 10.87 -10.20 7.67
N LYS A 83 10.80 -10.76 8.88
CA LYS A 83 11.69 -10.43 10.00
C LYS A 83 13.13 -10.85 9.73
N VAL A 84 13.38 -12.08 9.26
CA VAL A 84 14.74 -12.57 8.97
C VAL A 84 15.40 -11.73 7.90
N GLN A 85 14.68 -11.43 6.80
CA GLN A 85 15.24 -10.70 5.66
C GLN A 85 15.61 -9.24 5.99
N ASN A 86 15.00 -8.64 7.01
CA ASN A 86 15.21 -7.24 7.38
C ASN A 86 15.80 -7.02 8.79
N SER A 87 16.39 -8.06 9.39
CA SER A 87 17.03 -7.97 10.71
C SER A 87 18.50 -8.41 10.70
N GLY A 88 19.18 -8.21 11.84
CA GLY A 88 20.54 -8.71 12.08
C GLY A 88 21.56 -8.30 11.00
N GLU A 89 22.26 -9.30 10.47
CA GLU A 89 23.32 -9.15 9.47
C GLU A 89 22.84 -8.57 8.15
N ALA A 90 21.64 -8.95 7.65
CA ALA A 90 21.09 -8.43 6.41
C ALA A 90 20.88 -6.91 6.49
N LYS A 91 20.36 -6.43 7.63
CA LYS A 91 20.21 -5.00 7.90
C LYS A 91 21.56 -4.29 7.97
N GLN A 92 22.56 -4.89 8.63
CA GLN A 92 23.91 -4.31 8.73
C GLN A 92 24.61 -4.25 7.37
N ALA A 93 24.48 -5.29 6.55
CA ALA A 93 25.03 -5.35 5.20
C ALA A 93 24.47 -4.24 4.30
N ASN A 94 23.18 -3.93 4.47
CA ASN A 94 22.51 -2.90 3.66
C ASN A 94 22.73 -1.47 4.17
N ALA A 95 23.12 -1.27 5.44
CA ALA A 95 23.23 0.06 6.05
C ALA A 95 24.14 1.01 5.26
N LYS A 96 25.37 0.58 4.92
CA LYS A 96 26.32 1.39 4.14
C LYS A 96 25.79 1.76 2.76
N ARG A 97 25.04 0.85 2.13
CA ARG A 97 24.43 1.09 0.82
C ARG A 97 23.29 2.08 0.92
N VAL A 98 22.42 1.96 1.92
CA VAL A 98 21.35 2.91 2.22
C VAL A 98 21.92 4.32 2.46
N ASP A 99 23.00 4.43 3.23
CA ASP A 99 23.65 5.72 3.50
C ASP A 99 24.22 6.34 2.22
N THR A 100 24.90 5.55 1.39
CA THR A 100 25.41 6.00 0.09
C THR A 100 24.28 6.53 -0.80
N LEU A 101 23.19 5.77 -0.93
CA LEU A 101 22.04 6.15 -1.78
C LEU A 101 21.35 7.42 -1.27
N ARG A 102 21.20 7.57 0.05
CA ARG A 102 20.65 8.79 0.66
C ARG A 102 21.58 9.98 0.45
N ASN A 103 22.89 9.80 0.59
CA ASN A 103 23.87 10.86 0.35
C ASN A 103 23.86 11.32 -1.10
N ASP A 104 23.78 10.38 -2.05
CA ASP A 104 23.62 10.68 -3.47
C ASP A 104 22.36 11.50 -3.74
N PHE A 105 21.24 11.07 -3.18
CA PHE A 105 19.97 11.79 -3.28
C PHE A 105 20.06 13.23 -2.75
N HIS A 106 20.58 13.42 -1.53
CA HIS A 106 20.68 14.75 -0.91
C HIS A 106 21.72 15.65 -1.58
N ARG A 107 22.78 15.08 -2.17
CA ARG A 107 23.74 15.83 -3.00
C ARG A 107 23.04 16.44 -4.21
N VAL A 108 22.25 15.66 -4.93
CA VAL A 108 21.49 16.16 -6.09
C VAL A 108 20.50 17.23 -5.67
N ARG A 109 19.73 17.02 -4.59
CA ARG A 109 18.78 18.02 -4.05
C ARG A 109 19.44 19.37 -3.73
N SER A 110 20.73 19.38 -3.41
CA SER A 110 21.48 20.59 -3.04
C SER A 110 22.07 21.34 -4.23
N MET A 111 21.92 20.82 -5.46
CA MET A 111 22.42 21.47 -6.67
C MET A 111 21.59 22.71 -7.07
N SER A 112 22.18 23.54 -7.95
CA SER A 112 21.44 24.52 -8.73
C SER A 112 20.54 23.83 -9.76
N GLU A 113 19.49 24.50 -10.22
CA GLU A 113 18.41 23.85 -10.98
C GLU A 113 18.86 23.24 -12.31
N GLY A 114 19.76 23.92 -13.04
CA GLY A 114 20.28 23.44 -14.32
C GLY A 114 20.94 22.06 -14.22
N PRO A 115 22.03 21.91 -13.43
CA PRO A 115 22.67 20.61 -13.19
C PRO A 115 21.74 19.58 -12.54
N MET A 116 20.84 20.02 -11.65
CA MET A 116 19.91 19.13 -10.96
C MET A 116 19.01 18.37 -11.92
N LYS A 117 18.48 19.02 -12.96
CA LYS A 117 17.50 18.42 -13.89
C LYS A 117 17.96 17.07 -14.46
N GLU A 118 19.22 16.98 -14.88
CA GLU A 118 19.79 15.73 -15.40
C GLU A 118 20.21 14.76 -14.29
N ALA A 119 20.72 15.28 -13.17
CA ALA A 119 21.09 14.48 -12.01
C ALA A 119 19.88 13.80 -11.33
N LEU A 120 18.69 14.39 -11.41
CA LEU A 120 17.45 13.78 -10.91
C LEU A 120 17.15 12.46 -11.63
N LYS A 121 17.37 12.41 -12.95
CA LYS A 121 17.17 11.21 -13.78
C LYS A 121 18.28 10.18 -13.58
N LYS A 122 19.53 10.64 -13.56
CA LYS A 122 20.71 9.75 -13.57
C LYS A 122 21.13 9.26 -12.19
N VAL A 123 20.76 9.97 -11.12
CA VAL A 123 21.21 9.69 -9.76
C VAL A 123 20.04 9.54 -8.79
N SER A 124 19.19 10.56 -8.64
CA SER A 124 18.12 10.53 -7.62
C SER A 124 17.07 9.46 -7.87
N ALA A 125 16.56 9.33 -9.10
CA ALA A 125 15.54 8.32 -9.43
C ALA A 125 16.06 6.88 -9.26
N PRO A 126 17.25 6.49 -9.78
CA PRO A 126 17.85 5.20 -9.49
C PRO A 126 18.10 4.97 -7.99
N ALA A 127 18.56 6.00 -7.26
CA ALA A 127 18.79 5.90 -5.83
C ALA A 127 17.50 5.62 -5.06
N MET A 128 16.41 6.31 -5.40
CA MET A 128 15.08 6.09 -4.83
C MET A 128 14.52 4.71 -5.12
N LYS A 129 14.72 4.21 -6.35
CA LYS A 129 14.34 2.83 -6.72
C LYS A 129 15.09 1.81 -5.86
N ALA A 130 16.41 1.94 -5.77
CA ALA A 130 17.25 1.04 -4.97
C ALA A 130 16.92 1.13 -3.47
N LEU A 131 16.65 2.33 -2.95
CA LEU A 131 16.19 2.51 -1.57
C LEU A 131 14.86 1.80 -1.34
N ARG A 132 13.90 1.90 -2.27
CA ARG A 132 12.60 1.22 -2.15
C ARG A 132 12.77 -0.29 -2.08
N GLU A 133 13.58 -0.87 -2.96
CA GLU A 133 13.87 -2.31 -2.96
C GLU A 133 14.56 -2.77 -1.67
N LEU A 134 15.45 -1.95 -1.10
CA LEU A 134 16.20 -2.30 0.12
C LEU A 134 15.41 -2.08 1.41
N LEU A 135 14.56 -1.05 1.46
CA LEU A 135 13.94 -0.59 2.70
C LEU A 135 12.45 -0.89 2.77
N LEU A 136 11.79 -1.19 1.66
CA LEU A 136 10.35 -1.46 1.61
C LEU A 136 10.07 -2.61 0.62
N PRO A 137 10.50 -3.85 0.95
CA PRO A 137 10.25 -5.00 0.10
C PRO A 137 8.76 -5.28 0.02
N THR A 138 8.29 -5.67 -1.17
CA THR A 138 6.89 -6.08 -1.37
C THR A 138 6.67 -7.49 -0.83
N PRO A 139 5.42 -7.89 -0.51
CA PRO A 139 5.11 -9.26 -0.18
C PRO A 139 5.62 -10.29 -1.20
N ALA A 140 5.52 -9.96 -2.49
CA ALA A 140 6.03 -10.80 -3.56
C ALA A 140 7.56 -10.96 -3.50
N GLN A 141 8.31 -9.92 -3.13
CA GLN A 141 9.77 -10.00 -2.96
C GLN A 141 10.15 -10.85 -1.75
N ILE A 142 9.45 -10.70 -0.63
CA ILE A 142 9.67 -11.50 0.59
C ILE A 142 9.46 -12.99 0.27
N VAL A 143 8.34 -13.31 -0.39
CA VAL A 143 7.98 -14.67 -0.78
C VAL A 143 8.93 -15.23 -1.84
N ALA A 144 9.40 -14.40 -2.77
CA ALA A 144 10.38 -14.83 -3.77
C ALA A 144 11.71 -15.23 -3.11
N ALA A 145 12.18 -14.46 -2.13
CA ALA A 145 13.42 -14.73 -1.39
C ALA A 145 13.32 -15.93 -0.44
N ALA A 146 12.14 -16.17 0.15
CA ALA A 146 11.87 -17.31 1.03
C ALA A 146 11.95 -18.68 0.33
N GLY A 147 11.74 -18.69 -0.98
CA GLY A 147 11.76 -19.90 -1.80
C GLY A 147 10.45 -20.70 -1.77
N GLU A 148 10.53 -21.93 -2.26
CA GLU A 148 9.37 -22.77 -2.59
C GLU A 148 8.41 -23.07 -1.43
N PRO A 149 8.87 -23.35 -0.19
CA PRO A 149 7.96 -23.67 0.91
C PRO A 149 6.94 -22.56 1.21
N LEU A 150 7.39 -21.31 1.29
CA LEU A 150 6.50 -20.18 1.58
C LEU A 150 5.59 -19.85 0.39
N ARG A 151 6.07 -20.05 -0.85
CA ARG A 151 5.24 -19.90 -2.06
C ARG A 151 4.05 -20.85 -2.06
N LYS A 152 4.28 -22.12 -1.72
CA LYS A 152 3.20 -23.12 -1.61
C LYS A 152 2.20 -22.77 -0.51
N GLN A 153 2.68 -22.34 0.66
CA GLN A 153 1.79 -21.90 1.74
C GLN A 153 0.95 -20.68 1.35
N ARG A 154 1.57 -19.69 0.67
CA ARG A 154 0.86 -18.51 0.16
C ARG A 154 -0.20 -18.90 -0.86
N GLN A 155 0.14 -19.77 -1.81
CA GLN A 155 -0.82 -20.25 -2.81
C GLN A 155 -2.00 -20.93 -2.11
N ALA A 156 -1.74 -21.88 -1.20
CA ALA A 156 -2.79 -22.56 -0.45
C ALA A 156 -3.69 -21.58 0.34
N ALA A 157 -3.10 -20.59 1.02
CA ALA A 157 -3.86 -19.57 1.72
C ALA A 157 -4.72 -18.71 0.76
N ARG A 158 -4.20 -18.34 -0.41
CA ARG A 158 -4.98 -17.58 -1.41
C ARG A 158 -6.10 -18.41 -2.01
N THR A 159 -5.84 -19.67 -2.35
CA THR A 159 -6.83 -20.61 -2.88
C THR A 159 -7.99 -20.79 -1.89
N LEU A 160 -7.68 -21.01 -0.61
CA LEU A 160 -8.72 -21.10 0.43
C LEU A 160 -9.45 -19.76 0.64
N ALA A 161 -8.75 -18.63 0.60
CA ALA A 161 -9.38 -17.31 0.70
C ALA A 161 -10.41 -17.08 -0.42
N ALA A 162 -10.04 -17.40 -1.66
CA ALA A 162 -10.91 -17.28 -2.82
C ALA A 162 -12.13 -18.20 -2.72
N PHE A 163 -11.94 -19.44 -2.28
CA PHE A 163 -13.05 -20.37 -2.04
C PHE A 163 -13.99 -19.86 -0.95
N ARG A 164 -13.44 -19.31 0.15
CA ARG A 164 -14.25 -18.69 1.22
C ARG A 164 -15.10 -17.53 0.70
N ASP A 165 -14.53 -16.67 -0.13
CA ASP A 165 -15.23 -15.52 -0.70
C ASP A 165 -16.38 -15.97 -1.61
N GLY A 166 -16.16 -17.02 -2.41
CA GLY A 166 -17.22 -17.70 -3.17
C GLY A 166 -18.32 -18.27 -2.27
N LEU A 167 -17.94 -18.97 -1.20
CA LEU A 167 -18.89 -19.58 -0.26
C LEU A 167 -19.75 -18.55 0.48
N LEU A 168 -19.15 -17.46 0.96
CA LEU A 168 -19.89 -16.37 1.58
C LEU A 168 -20.85 -15.69 0.59
N THR A 169 -20.44 -15.58 -0.68
CA THR A 169 -21.28 -15.02 -1.75
C THR A 169 -22.48 -15.92 -2.04
N ALA A 170 -22.26 -17.22 -2.26
CA ALA A 170 -23.32 -18.20 -2.51
C ALA A 170 -24.32 -18.30 -1.34
N MET A 171 -23.84 -18.13 -0.10
CA MET A 171 -24.68 -18.12 1.10
C MET A 171 -25.47 -16.81 1.31
N VAL A 172 -25.21 -15.76 0.53
CA VAL A 172 -25.73 -14.40 0.80
C VAL A 172 -25.39 -13.99 2.24
N SER A 173 -24.13 -14.20 2.62
CA SER A 173 -23.68 -13.91 3.99
C SER A 173 -23.72 -12.41 4.30
N ILE A 174 -23.94 -12.08 5.57
CA ILE A 174 -23.75 -10.73 6.09
C ILE A 174 -22.27 -10.38 6.25
N GLU A 175 -21.39 -11.39 6.28
CA GLU A 175 -19.95 -11.19 6.27
C GLU A 175 -19.47 -10.81 4.87
N GLU A 176 -18.54 -9.87 4.78
CA GLU A 176 -17.97 -9.44 3.51
C GLU A 176 -17.11 -10.57 2.88
N SER A 177 -17.33 -10.83 1.60
CA SER A 177 -16.53 -11.73 0.76
C SER A 177 -15.23 -11.06 0.29
N ASN A 178 -14.35 -10.77 1.24
CA ASN A 178 -13.10 -10.02 1.03
C ASN A 178 -11.85 -10.70 1.62
N SER A 179 -11.91 -12.02 1.87
CA SER A 179 -10.86 -12.82 2.51
C SER A 179 -9.53 -12.74 1.77
N VAL A 180 -9.54 -12.71 0.43
CA VAL A 180 -8.32 -12.51 -0.38
C VAL A 180 -7.71 -11.13 -0.10
N ALA A 181 -8.53 -10.08 -0.11
CA ALA A 181 -8.08 -8.72 0.13
C ALA A 181 -7.55 -8.53 1.57
N LEU A 182 -8.18 -9.15 2.56
CA LEU A 182 -7.72 -9.14 3.95
C LEU A 182 -6.37 -9.86 4.10
N LEU A 183 -6.15 -10.98 3.39
CA LEU A 183 -4.88 -11.68 3.38
C LEU A 183 -3.77 -10.81 2.78
N GLU A 184 -4.01 -10.18 1.63
CA GLU A 184 -3.07 -9.27 0.97
C GLU A 184 -2.76 -8.02 1.82
N ALA A 185 -3.76 -7.49 2.52
CA ALA A 185 -3.59 -6.39 3.45
C ALA A 185 -2.71 -6.80 4.65
N ALA A 186 -2.89 -8.01 5.19
CA ALA A 186 -2.07 -8.54 6.27
C ALA A 186 -0.61 -8.75 5.85
N GLU A 187 -0.37 -9.28 4.64
CA GLU A 187 0.97 -9.39 4.05
C GLU A 187 1.63 -8.01 3.92
N THR A 188 0.90 -7.04 3.40
CA THR A 188 1.39 -5.67 3.21
C THR A 188 1.72 -5.01 4.54
N ALA A 189 0.85 -5.11 5.54
CA ALA A 189 1.08 -4.58 6.88
C ALA A 189 2.32 -5.20 7.54
N THR A 190 2.49 -6.52 7.40
CA THR A 190 3.66 -7.25 7.92
C THR A 190 4.95 -6.81 7.21
N ALA A 191 4.91 -6.65 5.88
CA ALA A 191 6.03 -6.15 5.11
C ALA A 191 6.42 -4.72 5.53
N GLU A 192 5.44 -3.86 5.84
CA GLU A 192 5.70 -2.51 6.40
C GLU A 192 6.32 -2.57 7.81
N ASP A 193 5.79 -3.40 8.71
CA ASP A 193 6.26 -3.49 10.10
C ASP A 193 7.70 -3.99 10.21
N TYR A 194 8.11 -4.88 9.31
CA TYR A 194 9.47 -5.38 9.20
C TYR A 194 10.31 -4.67 8.14
N SER A 195 9.79 -3.59 7.55
CA SER A 195 10.54 -2.78 6.60
C SER A 195 11.76 -2.10 7.24
N GLY A 196 12.70 -1.64 6.41
CA GLY A 196 13.83 -0.82 6.82
C GLY A 196 13.48 0.66 7.09
N LEU A 197 12.20 1.03 6.99
CA LEU A 197 11.76 2.41 7.20
C LEU A 197 11.76 2.80 8.69
N ALA A 198 11.76 4.11 8.94
CA ALA A 198 11.69 4.62 10.31
C ALA A 198 10.31 4.34 10.91
N ARG A 199 10.27 3.70 12.09
CA ARG A 199 9.03 3.32 12.80
C ARG A 199 8.08 4.49 13.03
N GLU A 200 8.61 5.65 13.42
CA GLU A 200 7.78 6.85 13.62
C GLU A 200 7.15 7.32 12.30
N GLY A 201 7.86 7.17 11.18
CA GLY A 201 7.34 7.44 9.85
C GLY A 201 6.16 6.54 9.49
N ILE A 202 6.28 5.24 9.73
CA ILE A 202 5.21 4.26 9.53
C ILE A 202 3.99 4.62 10.40
N ARG A 203 4.23 5.00 11.66
CA ARG A 203 3.16 5.45 12.57
C ARG A 203 2.40 6.66 12.02
N ILE A 204 3.10 7.66 11.50
CA ILE A 204 2.49 8.83 10.86
C ILE A 204 1.71 8.42 9.61
N MET A 205 2.23 7.52 8.77
CA MET A 205 1.51 7.04 7.58
C MET A 205 0.20 6.33 7.96
N ARG A 206 0.21 5.48 8.99
CA ARG A 206 -1.01 4.84 9.52
C ARG A 206 -2.00 5.87 10.07
N ALA A 207 -1.51 6.86 10.83
CA ALA A 207 -2.35 7.95 11.32
C ALA A 207 -2.95 8.77 10.17
N ASN A 208 -2.20 9.03 9.11
CA ASN A 208 -2.67 9.72 7.92
C ASN A 208 -3.76 8.93 7.19
N ARG A 209 -3.62 7.60 7.04
CA ARG A 209 -4.67 6.74 6.45
C ARG A 209 -5.98 6.86 7.24
N ALA A 210 -5.91 6.76 8.57
CA ALA A 210 -7.08 6.89 9.44
C ALA A 210 -7.70 8.30 9.38
N ALA A 211 -6.87 9.35 9.43
CA ALA A 211 -7.34 10.73 9.34
C ALA A 211 -7.97 11.05 7.98
N ALA A 212 -7.37 10.58 6.88
CA ALA A 212 -7.89 10.78 5.53
C ALA A 212 -9.26 10.14 5.32
N VAL A 213 -9.49 8.95 5.89
CA VAL A 213 -10.82 8.30 5.86
C VAL A 213 -11.81 9.09 6.69
N LYS A 214 -11.44 9.49 7.91
CA LYS A 214 -12.30 10.27 8.81
C LYS A 214 -12.70 11.63 8.21
N ASP A 215 -11.75 12.31 7.58
CA ASP A 215 -11.94 13.64 7.01
C ASP A 215 -12.37 13.59 5.52
N GLU A 216 -12.78 12.42 5.03
CA GLU A 216 -13.32 12.18 3.67
C GLU A 216 -12.41 12.69 2.54
N VAL A 217 -11.09 12.61 2.72
CA VAL A 217 -10.13 13.03 1.70
C VAL A 217 -10.21 12.07 0.50
N PRO A 218 -10.41 12.58 -0.74
CA PRO A 218 -10.51 11.77 -1.94
C PRO A 218 -9.37 10.78 -2.11
N GLU A 219 -9.70 9.59 -2.64
CA GLU A 219 -8.75 8.48 -2.75
C GLU A 219 -7.46 8.84 -3.49
N ALA A 220 -7.59 9.50 -4.63
CA ALA A 220 -6.43 9.88 -5.43
C ALA A 220 -5.50 10.87 -4.68
N GLU A 221 -6.06 11.73 -3.83
CA GLU A 221 -5.29 12.69 -3.02
C GLU A 221 -4.54 11.99 -1.88
N ARG A 222 -5.21 11.09 -1.13
CA ARG A 222 -4.56 10.32 -0.06
C ARG A 222 -3.45 9.40 -0.60
N LEU A 223 -3.65 8.74 -1.74
CA LEU A 223 -2.61 7.92 -2.41
C LEU A 223 -1.41 8.79 -2.85
N GLY A 224 -1.67 10.01 -3.31
CA GLY A 224 -0.63 10.98 -3.65
C GLY A 224 0.22 11.40 -2.45
N VAL A 225 -0.41 11.68 -1.31
CA VAL A 225 0.29 12.01 -0.05
C VAL A 225 1.07 10.81 0.48
N GLU A 226 0.51 9.62 0.39
CA GLU A 226 1.15 8.37 0.81
C GLU A 226 2.43 8.07 0.01
N GLU A 227 2.39 8.22 -1.31
CA GLU A 227 3.57 8.04 -2.16
C GLU A 227 4.66 9.10 -1.88
N LEU A 228 4.27 10.36 -1.63
CA LEU A 228 5.21 11.40 -1.19
C LEU A 228 5.90 11.00 0.12
N ASN A 229 5.12 10.57 1.11
CA ASN A 229 5.67 10.18 2.41
C ASN A 229 6.57 8.95 2.31
N THR A 230 6.20 7.98 1.48
CA THR A 230 7.07 6.84 1.15
C THR A 230 8.41 7.34 0.60
N MET A 231 8.40 8.25 -0.39
CA MET A 231 9.63 8.82 -0.92
C MET A 231 10.45 9.57 0.15
N ARG A 232 9.78 10.32 1.04
CA ARG A 232 10.46 11.02 2.13
C ARG A 232 11.14 10.06 3.10
N LEU A 233 10.48 8.98 3.52
CA LEU A 233 11.06 7.98 4.43
C LEU A 233 12.25 7.24 3.79
N LEU A 234 12.14 6.89 2.51
CA LEU A 234 13.26 6.31 1.74
C LEU A 234 14.47 7.25 1.74
N ALA A 235 14.25 8.54 1.48
CA ALA A 235 15.28 9.58 1.55
C ALA A 235 15.78 9.90 2.97
N GLY A 236 15.27 9.22 4.01
CA GLY A 236 15.65 9.45 5.40
C GLY A 236 15.09 10.74 6.00
N LEU A 237 13.98 11.24 5.46
CA LEU A 237 13.23 12.38 5.98
C LEU A 237 11.97 11.90 6.72
N PRO A 238 11.51 12.63 7.75
CA PRO A 238 10.24 12.33 8.40
C PRO A 238 9.06 12.41 7.41
N ALA A 239 8.11 11.49 7.58
CA ALA A 239 6.79 11.60 6.97
C ALA A 239 6.09 12.88 7.46
N LEU A 240 5.27 13.46 6.60
CA LEU A 240 4.45 14.62 6.88
C LEU A 240 3.06 14.15 7.31
N ALA A 241 2.50 14.80 8.33
CA ALA A 241 1.10 14.60 8.70
C ALA A 241 0.19 15.12 7.57
N LEU A 242 -0.83 14.35 7.21
CA LEU A 242 -1.85 14.81 6.30
C LEU A 242 -2.69 15.88 7.01
N ASP A 243 -2.92 17.01 6.35
CA ASP A 243 -3.83 18.06 6.84
C ASP A 243 -4.94 18.24 5.81
N ALA A 244 -6.15 17.78 6.15
CA ALA A 244 -7.32 17.84 5.26
C ALA A 244 -7.61 19.28 4.78
N ARG A 245 -7.34 20.29 5.62
CA ARG A 245 -7.50 21.70 5.24
C ARG A 245 -6.50 22.14 4.16
N LEU A 246 -5.28 21.58 4.17
CA LEU A 246 -4.34 21.80 3.07
C LEU A 246 -4.77 21.04 1.81
N CYS A 247 -5.44 19.89 1.93
CA CYS A 247 -6.03 19.19 0.78
C CYS A 247 -7.13 20.05 0.16
N ASP A 248 -8.02 20.64 0.97
CA ASP A 248 -9.09 21.52 0.48
C ASP A 248 -8.53 22.78 -0.20
N ALA A 249 -7.55 23.44 0.42
CA ALA A 249 -6.86 24.57 -0.20
C ALA A 249 -6.19 24.20 -1.54
N SER A 250 -5.57 23.02 -1.61
CA SER A 250 -4.94 22.50 -2.82
C SER A 250 -5.98 22.20 -3.91
N ARG A 251 -7.11 21.56 -3.54
CA ARG A 251 -8.18 21.17 -4.45
C ARG A 251 -8.85 22.41 -5.04
N GLY A 252 -9.12 23.40 -4.20
CA GLY A 252 -9.61 24.71 -4.61
C GLY A 252 -8.67 25.39 -5.61
N HIS A 253 -7.35 25.39 -5.38
CA HIS A 253 -6.42 25.98 -6.35
C HIS A 253 -6.36 25.22 -7.68
N SER A 254 -6.45 23.89 -7.64
CA SER A 254 -6.55 23.07 -8.85
C SER A 254 -7.83 23.38 -9.65
N GLN A 255 -8.95 23.60 -8.96
CA GLN A 255 -10.21 24.03 -9.56
C GLN A 255 -10.08 25.44 -10.14
N ASP A 256 -9.52 26.39 -9.38
CA ASP A 256 -9.32 27.78 -9.82
C ASP A 256 -8.50 27.82 -11.12
N MET A 257 -7.38 27.09 -11.18
CA MET A 257 -6.53 26.97 -12.38
C MET A 257 -7.31 26.43 -13.58
N HIS A 258 -8.14 25.41 -13.35
CA HIS A 258 -8.95 24.79 -14.39
C HIS A 258 -10.07 25.71 -14.92
N GLU A 259 -10.82 26.35 -14.03
CA GLU A 259 -11.99 27.15 -14.36
C GLU A 259 -11.59 28.50 -14.96
N HIS A 260 -10.59 29.16 -14.38
CA HIS A 260 -10.13 30.49 -14.80
C HIS A 260 -8.97 30.45 -15.80
N LYS A 261 -8.63 29.27 -16.33
CA LYS A 261 -7.68 29.06 -17.45
C LYS A 261 -6.30 29.67 -17.20
N PHE A 262 -5.75 29.47 -15.99
CA PHE A 262 -4.39 29.86 -15.65
C PHE A 262 -3.61 28.69 -15.05
N PHE A 263 -2.27 28.75 -15.11
CA PHE A 263 -1.39 27.78 -14.47
C PHE A 263 -0.24 28.52 -13.79
N ALA A 264 -0.46 28.90 -12.53
CA ALA A 264 0.49 29.69 -11.75
C ALA A 264 0.31 29.45 -10.25
N HIS A 265 1.36 29.71 -9.48
CA HIS A 265 1.31 29.69 -8.02
C HIS A 265 0.44 30.82 -7.44
N THR A 266 0.38 31.95 -8.16
CA THR A 266 -0.46 33.09 -7.81
C THR A 266 -1.82 32.97 -8.46
N SER A 267 -2.89 33.01 -7.67
CA SER A 267 -4.26 33.06 -8.17
C SER A 267 -4.66 34.50 -8.50
N PRO A 268 -5.37 34.75 -9.62
CA PRO A 268 -5.97 36.05 -9.92
C PRO A 268 -7.23 36.34 -9.09
N LEU A 269 -7.70 35.38 -8.28
CA LEU A 269 -8.91 35.52 -7.49
C LEU A 269 -8.65 36.24 -6.16
N ASP A 270 -9.54 37.17 -5.83
CA ASP A 270 -9.46 37.98 -4.61
C ASP A 270 -9.40 37.12 -3.35
N GLY A 271 -8.49 37.49 -2.45
CA GLY A 271 -8.30 36.80 -1.17
C GLY A 271 -7.61 35.43 -1.26
N LYS A 272 -7.30 34.91 -2.46
CA LYS A 272 -6.65 33.60 -2.69
C LYS A 272 -5.29 33.69 -3.39
N THR A 273 -4.73 34.89 -3.51
CA THR A 273 -3.57 35.17 -4.36
C THR A 273 -2.39 34.25 -4.07
N THR A 274 -1.95 34.10 -2.81
CA THR A 274 -0.80 33.26 -2.47
C THR A 274 -1.19 31.89 -1.89
N PRO A 275 -0.30 30.88 -1.90
CA PRO A 275 -0.54 29.63 -1.18
C PRO A 275 -0.86 29.85 0.31
N ALA A 276 -0.24 30.85 0.94
CA ALA A 276 -0.52 31.19 2.34
C ALA A 276 -1.94 31.75 2.52
N ASP A 277 -2.43 32.56 1.59
CA ASP A 277 -3.80 33.05 1.61
C ASP A 277 -4.82 31.91 1.50
N ARG A 278 -4.57 30.96 0.58
CA ARG A 278 -5.43 29.77 0.41
C ARG A 278 -5.42 28.88 1.64
N ALA A 279 -4.26 28.64 2.24
CA ALA A 279 -4.16 27.90 3.50
C ALA A 279 -4.94 28.59 4.64
N ARG A 280 -4.81 29.92 4.76
CA ARG A 280 -5.52 30.72 5.76
C ARG A 280 -7.03 30.64 5.57
N LEU A 281 -7.51 30.74 4.33
CA LEU A 281 -8.95 30.61 4.02
C LEU A 281 -9.50 29.22 4.37
N ALA A 282 -8.69 28.17 4.23
CA ALA A 282 -9.03 26.82 4.68
C ALA A 282 -8.86 26.63 6.21
N GLY A 283 -8.58 27.68 6.97
CA GLY A 283 -8.43 27.61 8.42
C GLY A 283 -7.14 26.91 8.89
N THR A 284 -6.07 26.99 8.10
CA THR A 284 -4.76 26.40 8.40
C THR A 284 -3.61 27.33 8.02
N THR A 285 -2.37 26.89 8.18
CA THR A 285 -1.17 27.61 7.76
C THR A 285 -0.34 26.77 6.80
N GLY A 286 0.25 27.42 5.80
CA GLY A 286 1.00 26.77 4.73
C GLY A 286 1.65 27.81 3.84
N GLY A 287 2.55 27.37 2.96
CA GLY A 287 3.22 28.30 2.05
C GLY A 287 4.12 27.65 1.00
N GLY A 288 4.54 26.40 1.22
CA GLY A 288 5.17 25.62 0.16
C GLY A 288 4.12 25.09 -0.81
N GLU A 289 4.40 25.11 -2.11
CA GLU A 289 3.47 24.62 -3.12
C GLU A 289 4.20 23.98 -4.31
N ASN A 290 3.63 22.89 -4.80
CA ASN A 290 3.89 22.34 -6.12
C ASN A 290 2.57 22.30 -6.92
N ILE A 291 2.62 22.65 -8.20
CA ILE A 291 1.48 22.54 -9.13
C ILE A 291 1.83 21.65 -10.31
N TYR A 292 0.86 20.92 -10.84
CA TYR A 292 1.02 20.03 -11.98
C TYR A 292 -0.25 20.03 -12.83
N VAL A 293 -0.08 19.96 -14.15
CA VAL A 293 -1.17 19.75 -15.11
C VAL A 293 -0.72 18.73 -16.15
N GLY A 294 -1.61 17.79 -16.49
CA GLY A 294 -1.41 16.87 -17.62
C GLY A 294 -2.08 15.50 -17.48
N SER A 295 -2.29 15.05 -16.25
CA SER A 295 -2.95 13.77 -15.92
C SER A 295 -3.68 13.88 -14.60
N ASP A 296 -4.78 13.15 -14.47
CA ASP A 296 -5.55 12.90 -13.24
C ASP A 296 -4.93 11.80 -12.36
N SER A 297 -3.71 11.34 -12.66
CA SER A 297 -3.02 10.33 -11.86
C SER A 297 -2.15 10.99 -10.79
N PRO A 298 -2.33 10.67 -9.49
CA PRO A 298 -1.46 11.19 -8.43
C PRO A 298 0.00 10.75 -8.60
N LYS A 299 0.22 9.55 -9.16
CA LYS A 299 1.54 9.04 -9.52
C LYS A 299 2.21 9.90 -10.60
N ALA A 300 1.45 10.36 -11.58
CA ALA A 300 1.97 11.26 -12.62
C ALA A 300 2.34 12.63 -12.02
N ALA A 301 1.52 13.20 -11.14
CA ALA A 301 1.80 14.46 -10.45
C ALA A 301 3.08 14.38 -9.59
N ASN A 302 3.18 13.37 -8.72
CA ASN A 302 4.38 13.14 -7.90
C ASN A 302 5.63 12.93 -8.75
N LYS A 303 5.53 12.18 -9.86
CA LYS A 303 6.64 12.00 -10.80
C LYS A 303 7.04 13.32 -11.47
N GLY A 304 6.06 14.14 -11.88
CA GLY A 304 6.30 15.45 -12.48
C GLY A 304 7.04 16.39 -11.52
N TRP A 305 6.61 16.43 -10.26
CA TRP A 305 7.27 17.20 -9.21
C TRP A 305 8.66 16.67 -8.88
N PHE A 306 8.84 15.34 -8.84
CA PHE A 306 10.14 14.73 -8.58
C PHE A 306 11.21 15.14 -9.59
N PHE A 307 10.85 15.29 -10.88
CA PHE A 307 11.77 15.66 -11.95
C PHE A 307 11.85 17.17 -12.23
N SER A 308 11.15 18.00 -11.45
CA SER A 308 11.25 19.46 -11.51
C SER A 308 12.12 19.95 -10.34
N PRO A 309 13.28 20.60 -10.58
CA PRO A 309 14.19 21.01 -9.50
C PRO A 309 13.55 21.80 -8.36
N GLY A 310 12.74 22.82 -8.68
CA GLY A 310 12.03 23.61 -7.66
C GLY A 310 11.04 22.78 -6.86
N HIS A 311 10.21 21.98 -7.55
CA HIS A 311 9.22 21.13 -6.89
C HIS A 311 9.85 20.00 -6.06
N HIS A 312 10.94 19.41 -6.57
CA HIS A 312 11.73 18.41 -5.86
C HIS A 312 12.27 18.98 -4.53
N LYS A 313 12.78 20.21 -4.53
CA LYS A 313 13.24 20.86 -3.29
C LYS A 313 12.12 21.00 -2.26
N ASN A 314 10.89 21.31 -2.70
CA ASN A 314 9.71 21.38 -1.84
C ASN A 314 9.31 20.01 -1.27
N MET A 315 9.18 18.98 -2.13
CA MET A 315 8.82 17.60 -1.73
C MET A 315 9.71 17.08 -0.60
N PHE A 316 11.00 17.40 -0.66
CA PHE A 316 12.02 16.92 0.26
C PHE A 316 12.55 18.01 1.21
N HIS A 317 11.80 19.10 1.39
CA HIS A 317 12.18 20.13 2.35
C HIS A 317 12.12 19.60 3.79
N ARG A 318 13.15 19.90 4.58
CA ARG A 318 13.32 19.39 5.96
C ARG A 318 12.44 20.13 6.97
N GLY A 319 12.00 21.34 6.67
CA GLY A 319 11.21 22.18 7.58
C GLY A 319 9.71 21.86 7.63
N TYR A 320 9.17 21.20 6.61
CA TYR A 320 7.73 20.89 6.57
C TYR A 320 7.36 19.78 7.54
N ARG A 321 6.15 19.86 8.08
CA ARG A 321 5.57 18.88 9.00
C ARG A 321 4.19 18.40 8.56
N ARG A 322 3.52 19.19 7.71
CA ARG A 322 2.20 18.88 7.17
C ARG A 322 2.18 18.97 5.66
N VAL A 323 1.28 18.21 5.04
CA VAL A 323 1.03 18.25 3.60
C VAL A 323 -0.45 18.08 3.32
N GLY A 324 -0.92 18.73 2.26
CA GLY A 324 -2.18 18.41 1.60
C GLY A 324 -1.95 18.31 0.10
N MET A 325 -2.76 17.50 -0.57
CA MET A 325 -2.74 17.37 -2.02
C MET A 325 -4.18 17.43 -2.51
N GLY A 326 -4.42 18.10 -3.63
CA GLY A 326 -5.73 18.34 -4.17
C GLY A 326 -5.77 18.11 -5.68
N ASN A 327 -6.86 17.54 -6.18
CA ASN A 327 -7.07 17.29 -7.59
C ASN A 327 -8.32 17.97 -8.14
N HIS A 328 -8.24 18.48 -9.36
CA HIS A 328 -9.42 18.81 -10.16
C HIS A 328 -9.15 18.50 -11.65
N GLY A 329 -9.76 17.44 -12.15
CA GLY A 329 -9.49 16.92 -13.50
C GLY A 329 -8.00 16.60 -13.66
N LYS A 330 -7.33 17.23 -14.63
CA LYS A 330 -5.89 17.05 -14.86
C LYS A 330 -4.98 17.95 -14.03
N HIS A 331 -5.55 18.80 -13.16
CA HIS A 331 -4.81 19.75 -12.33
C HIS A 331 -4.58 19.17 -10.94
N TRP A 332 -3.36 19.37 -10.44
CA TRP A 332 -2.93 18.92 -9.13
C TRP A 332 -2.19 20.04 -8.42
N THR A 333 -2.47 20.18 -7.13
CA THR A 333 -1.74 21.07 -6.23
C THR A 333 -1.30 20.26 -5.02
N GLN A 334 -0.08 20.48 -4.55
CA GLN A 334 0.46 19.91 -3.32
C GLN A 334 0.99 21.04 -2.46
N MET A 335 0.33 21.27 -1.32
CA MET A 335 0.69 22.33 -0.38
C MET A 335 1.38 21.77 0.86
N PHE A 336 2.30 22.56 1.41
CA PHE A 336 3.11 22.20 2.56
C PHE A 336 3.00 23.23 3.68
N GLY A 337 2.96 22.72 4.92
CA GLY A 337 2.92 23.52 6.14
C GLY A 337 4.00 23.14 7.15
N GLY A 338 4.35 24.10 8.01
CA GLY A 338 5.14 23.86 9.22
C GLY A 338 4.35 23.12 10.30
N ARG A 339 4.82 23.17 11.56
CA ARG A 339 3.98 22.76 12.71
C ARG A 339 2.69 23.59 12.70
N SER A 340 1.56 23.00 13.07
CA SER A 340 0.39 23.80 13.42
C SER A 340 0.79 24.72 14.57
N GLY A 341 0.49 26.02 14.41
CA GLY A 341 0.52 26.97 15.52
C GLY A 341 -0.62 26.71 16.48
#